data_AF-A0A9X4M928-F1
#
_entry.id   AF-A0A9X4M928-F1
#
_cell.length_a   1.000
_cell.length_b   1.000
_cell.length_c   1.000
_cell.angle_alpha   90.00
_cell.angle_beta   90.00
_cell.angle_gamma   90.00
#
_symmetry.space_group_name_H-M   'P 1'
#
loop_
_entity.id
_entity.type
_entity.pdbx_description
1 polymer ?
#
loop_
_entity_poly.entity_id
_entity_poly.type
_entity_poly.pdbx_seq_one_letter_code
_entity_poly.pdbx_strand_id
1 'polypeptide(L)'
;MSQPQQIYLDLPPIHPAQINSSDDLRYTFTDTFNNLLQQTNHSLTSAQKITPNSEPFLNTLKTHPKIYHACMIRQFASELSPNIEQTALKDEPKDWFIKTADFGDEYDRVLQHRDGKYTQLLEDLEQYHQILQQNCDRIIILRPSNFGAYDIQINAAMQCLGYTKDKFQFIIVQPLKLYAFHTPSQKITPIPDLSIEELLKTVEMDDLRWHSLRVPLDRIAPINISSVGTPTDSLYRVRATYHHCCELLDRANREGTIQLDTSNPQKWEIANTTQSLSDITWQDPNSEKLTQLVQTVPNIIEQSAKGIDPHLITQHLENISNVCYAWFTTLAPTLETYILLVNLRNTFYELMIEILGISLPR
;
A
#
# COMPACT_ATOMS: atom_id res chain seq x y z
N MET A 1 5.62 19.68 18.29
CA MET A 1 5.54 19.01 16.97
C MET A 1 6.48 17.82 17.02
N SER A 2 5.95 16.61 16.86
CA SER A 2 6.77 15.39 16.82
C SER A 2 7.66 15.42 15.57
N GLN A 3 8.93 14.99 15.69
CA GLN A 3 9.81 14.89 14.53
C GLN A 3 9.21 13.95 13.47
N PRO A 4 9.35 14.26 12.17
CA PRO A 4 8.79 13.42 11.12
C PRO A 4 9.51 12.08 11.07
N GLN A 5 8.74 10.99 10.94
CA GLN A 5 9.27 9.64 10.92
C GLN A 5 9.97 9.38 9.57
N GLN A 6 11.24 8.99 9.61
CA GLN A 6 12.07 8.74 8.43
C GLN A 6 11.79 7.33 7.87
N ILE A 7 11.20 7.26 6.68
CA ILE A 7 10.88 6.01 6.00
C ILE A 7 11.81 5.80 4.81
N TYR A 8 12.40 4.61 4.73
CA TYR A 8 13.05 4.12 3.52
C TYR A 8 12.09 3.21 2.76
N LEU A 9 11.65 3.65 1.58
CA LEU A 9 10.78 2.88 0.71
C LEU A 9 11.61 2.27 -0.43
N ASP A 10 11.87 0.97 -0.36
CA ASP A 10 12.62 0.24 -1.37
C ASP A 10 11.67 -0.27 -2.47
N LEU A 11 11.58 0.51 -3.54
CA LEU A 11 10.77 0.19 -4.71
C LEU A 11 11.64 -0.33 -5.85
N PRO A 12 11.13 -1.27 -6.65
CA PRO A 12 11.80 -1.65 -7.89
C PRO A 12 11.85 -0.44 -8.84
N PRO A 13 12.90 -0.30 -9.67
CA PRO A 13 13.13 0.87 -10.51
C PRO A 13 12.25 0.90 -11.78
N ILE A 14 11.17 0.13 -11.85
CA ILE A 14 10.42 -0.15 -13.08
C ILE A 14 9.20 0.77 -13.18
N HIS A 15 9.13 1.54 -14.26
CA HIS A 15 7.97 2.40 -14.54
C HIS A 15 6.79 1.58 -15.10
N PRO A 16 5.51 1.92 -14.81
CA PRO A 16 4.34 1.19 -15.30
C PRO A 16 4.30 0.92 -16.80
N ALA A 17 4.82 1.86 -17.60
CA ALA A 17 4.88 1.77 -19.06
C ALA A 17 5.99 0.85 -19.60
N GLN A 18 6.87 0.33 -18.74
CA GLN A 18 8.01 -0.53 -19.11
C GLN A 18 7.76 -2.01 -18.84
N ILE A 19 6.54 -2.35 -18.40
CA ILE A 19 6.18 -3.70 -17.99
C ILE A 19 5.56 -4.45 -19.17
N ASN A 20 5.89 -5.75 -19.29
CA ASN A 20 5.40 -6.61 -20.36
C ASN A 20 4.17 -7.45 -19.96
N SER A 21 3.68 -7.31 -18.72
CA SER A 21 2.68 -8.18 -18.10
C SER A 21 1.78 -7.40 -17.13
N SER A 22 0.50 -7.74 -17.07
CA SER A 22 -0.43 -7.14 -16.11
C SER A 22 -0.23 -7.65 -14.68
N ASP A 23 0.38 -8.83 -14.50
CA ASP A 23 0.72 -9.39 -13.18
C ASP A 23 1.70 -8.48 -12.42
N ASP A 24 2.58 -7.81 -13.16
CA ASP A 24 3.62 -6.94 -12.64
C ASP A 24 3.15 -5.48 -12.45
N LEU A 25 1.94 -5.12 -12.88
CA LEU A 25 1.47 -3.74 -12.88
C LEU A 25 1.39 -3.14 -11.47
N ARG A 26 0.88 -3.91 -10.50
CA ARG A 26 0.50 -3.40 -9.18
C ARG A 26 1.67 -2.79 -8.41
N TYR A 27 2.85 -3.39 -8.49
CA TYR A 27 4.01 -2.92 -7.71
C TYR A 27 4.63 -1.65 -8.31
N THR A 28 4.25 -1.25 -9.51
CA THR A 28 4.78 -0.08 -10.20
C THR A 28 4.05 1.23 -9.90
N PHE A 29 2.92 1.18 -9.18
CA PHE A 29 2.24 2.39 -8.68
C PHE A 29 2.97 3.02 -7.47
N THR A 30 4.27 3.20 -7.64
CA THR A 30 5.21 3.74 -6.64
C THR A 30 4.82 5.12 -6.17
N ASP A 31 4.33 5.96 -7.08
CA ASP A 31 3.89 7.33 -6.80
C ASP A 31 2.76 7.37 -5.78
N THR A 32 1.81 6.43 -5.85
CA THR A 32 0.70 6.38 -4.88
C THR A 32 1.22 6.13 -3.46
N PHE A 33 2.22 5.25 -3.29
CA PHE A 33 2.80 4.98 -1.99
C PHE A 33 3.63 6.16 -1.48
N ASN A 34 4.38 6.83 -2.36
CA ASN A 34 5.13 8.04 -2.03
C ASN A 34 4.18 9.16 -1.58
N ASN A 35 3.12 9.41 -2.35
CA ASN A 35 2.15 10.45 -2.05
C ASN A 35 1.43 10.17 -0.73
N LEU A 36 0.99 8.94 -0.51
CA LEU A 36 0.34 8.54 0.74
C LEU A 36 1.23 8.80 1.96
N LEU A 37 2.53 8.47 1.87
CA LEU A 37 3.48 8.74 2.95
C LEU A 37 3.74 10.24 3.13
N GLN A 38 3.84 11.01 2.05
CA GLN A 38 4.07 12.46 2.11
C GLN A 38 2.88 13.25 2.69
N GLN A 39 1.66 12.74 2.57
CA GLN A 39 0.45 13.34 3.18
C GLN A 39 0.36 13.15 4.70
N THR A 40 1.33 12.47 5.30
CA THR A 40 1.38 12.21 6.74
C THR A 40 2.70 12.73 7.32
N ASN A 41 2.90 12.65 8.64
CA ASN A 41 4.14 13.11 9.29
C ASN A 41 5.35 12.19 9.02
N HIS A 42 5.46 11.62 7.82
CA HIS A 42 6.56 10.78 7.37
C HIS A 42 7.40 11.53 6.32
N SER A 43 8.70 11.29 6.33
CA SER A 43 9.62 11.81 5.32
C SER A 43 10.34 10.66 4.64
N LEU A 44 10.45 10.70 3.31
CA LEU A 44 11.17 9.69 2.53
C LEU A 44 12.67 9.96 2.60
N THR A 45 13.44 8.99 3.06
CA THR A 45 14.90 9.08 3.13
C THR A 45 15.52 8.41 1.90
N SER A 46 16.44 9.10 1.23
CA SER A 46 17.25 8.54 0.14
C SER A 46 18.50 7.82 0.68
N ALA A 47 18.34 6.89 1.64
CA ALA A 47 19.48 6.17 2.20
C ALA A 47 20.24 5.46 1.07
N GLN A 48 21.55 5.67 0.99
CA GLN A 48 22.35 5.09 -0.07
C GLN A 48 22.48 3.58 0.15
N LYS A 49 22.18 2.78 -0.88
CA LYS A 49 22.53 1.36 -0.90
C LYS A 49 24.06 1.26 -0.96
N ILE A 50 24.68 0.94 0.17
CA ILE A 50 26.12 0.70 0.25
C ILE A 50 26.36 -0.75 -0.18
N THR A 51 27.46 -1.00 -0.91
CA THR A 51 27.85 -2.36 -1.26
C THR A 51 28.08 -3.17 0.03
N PRO A 52 27.39 -4.30 0.23
CA PRO A 52 27.54 -5.09 1.45
C PRO A 52 28.97 -5.63 1.57
N ASN A 53 29.56 -5.49 2.76
CA ASN A 53 30.78 -6.16 3.16
C ASN A 53 30.42 -7.20 4.23
N SER A 54 29.96 -8.35 3.76
CA SER A 54 29.25 -9.33 4.58
C SER A 54 30.13 -10.04 5.61
N GLU A 55 31.45 -10.02 5.45
CA GLU A 55 32.37 -10.64 6.41
C GLU A 55 32.41 -9.90 7.76
N PRO A 56 32.73 -8.58 7.82
CA PRO A 56 32.59 -7.79 9.04
C PRO A 56 31.22 -7.91 9.70
N PHE A 57 30.13 -7.82 8.91
CA PHE A 57 28.79 -7.91 9.45
C PHE A 57 28.49 -9.28 10.04
N LEU A 58 28.82 -10.37 9.35
CA LEU A 58 28.65 -11.72 9.89
C LEU A 58 29.47 -11.91 11.17
N ASN A 59 30.68 -11.33 11.25
CA ASN A 59 31.51 -11.43 12.45
C ASN A 59 30.87 -10.75 13.67
N THR A 60 30.11 -9.66 13.49
CA THR A 60 29.32 -9.08 14.61
C THR A 60 28.18 -10.02 15.01
N LEU A 61 27.51 -10.63 14.02
CA LEU A 61 26.40 -11.55 14.22
C LEU A 61 26.78 -12.88 14.89
N LYS A 62 28.00 -13.38 14.72
CA LYS A 62 28.46 -14.66 15.34
C LYS A 62 28.35 -14.69 16.86
N THR A 63 28.33 -13.52 17.51
CA THR A 63 28.15 -13.40 18.96
C THR A 63 26.67 -13.30 19.39
N HIS A 64 25.77 -13.12 18.44
CA HIS A 64 24.35 -12.92 18.68
C HIS A 64 23.68 -14.25 19.07
N PRO A 65 22.86 -14.31 20.14
CA PRO A 65 22.29 -15.57 20.65
C PRO A 65 21.32 -16.25 19.68
N LYS A 66 20.84 -15.52 18.66
CA LYS A 66 20.00 -16.03 17.57
C LYS A 66 20.78 -16.53 16.37
N ILE A 67 22.11 -16.56 16.42
CA ILE A 67 22.99 -17.08 15.38
C ILE A 67 23.75 -18.28 15.92
N TYR A 68 23.93 -19.32 15.11
CA TYR A 68 24.64 -20.53 15.51
C TYR A 68 25.34 -21.22 14.32
N HIS A 69 26.28 -22.12 14.61
CA HIS A 69 27.06 -22.87 13.63
C HIS A 69 26.85 -24.36 13.83
N ALA A 70 26.39 -25.07 12.80
CA ALA A 70 26.01 -26.49 12.89
C ALA A 70 26.13 -27.19 11.54
N CYS A 71 26.15 -28.53 11.53
CA CYS A 71 26.16 -29.31 10.30
C CYS A 71 24.76 -29.36 9.66
N MET A 72 23.71 -29.14 10.47
CA MET A 72 22.32 -29.14 10.03
C MET A 72 21.46 -28.16 10.83
N ILE A 73 20.28 -27.88 10.28
CA ILE A 73 19.25 -27.03 10.86
C ILE A 73 18.73 -27.63 12.18
N ARG A 74 18.45 -26.78 13.19
CA ARG A 74 18.01 -27.22 14.53
C ARG A 74 16.78 -28.13 14.50
N GLN A 75 15.87 -27.85 13.59
CA GLN A 75 14.61 -28.57 13.40
C GLN A 75 14.88 -30.04 13.07
N PHE A 76 15.78 -30.31 12.11
CA PHE A 76 16.20 -31.69 11.81
C PHE A 76 17.03 -32.31 12.93
N ALA A 77 17.91 -31.53 13.56
CA ALA A 77 18.71 -32.02 14.67
C ALA A 77 17.85 -32.48 15.87
N SER A 78 16.65 -31.92 16.03
CA SER A 78 15.73 -32.27 17.12
C SER A 78 15.20 -33.71 17.05
N GLU A 79 15.21 -34.32 15.85
CA GLU A 79 14.77 -35.70 15.63
C GLU A 79 15.90 -36.72 15.84
N LEU A 80 17.13 -36.25 16.06
CA LEU A 80 18.33 -37.07 16.19
C LEU A 80 18.82 -37.14 17.64
N SER A 81 19.82 -37.99 17.88
CA SER A 81 20.46 -38.07 19.20
C SER A 81 21.07 -36.73 19.61
N PRO A 82 20.97 -36.31 20.89
CA PRO A 82 21.37 -34.96 21.34
C PRO A 82 22.85 -34.64 21.14
N ASN A 83 23.69 -35.68 20.98
CA ASN A 83 25.13 -35.56 20.78
C ASN A 83 25.57 -35.81 19.34
N ILE A 84 24.65 -35.88 18.36
CA ILE A 84 24.96 -36.27 16.96
C ILE A 84 26.05 -35.39 16.33
N GLU A 85 26.03 -34.09 16.62
CA GLU A 85 27.02 -33.09 16.20
C GLU A 85 28.41 -33.29 16.84
N GLN A 86 28.48 -33.97 17.98
CA GLN A 86 29.72 -34.23 18.72
C GLN A 86 30.25 -35.65 18.49
N THR A 87 29.43 -36.52 17.90
CA THR A 87 29.76 -37.93 17.66
C THR A 87 29.86 -38.22 16.16
N ALA A 88 28.73 -38.31 15.47
CA ALA A 88 28.67 -38.76 14.08
C ALA A 88 29.06 -37.68 13.08
N LEU A 89 28.74 -36.41 13.36
CA LEU A 89 28.97 -35.28 12.45
C LEU A 89 30.09 -34.35 12.93
N LYS A 90 30.91 -34.81 13.89
CA LYS A 90 31.92 -33.96 14.55
C LYS A 90 32.87 -33.29 13.56
N ASP A 91 33.32 -34.06 12.57
CA ASP A 91 34.32 -33.64 11.58
C ASP A 91 33.67 -33.12 10.28
N GLU A 92 32.33 -33.07 10.24
CA GLU A 92 31.62 -32.52 9.10
C GLU A 92 31.71 -30.99 9.06
N PRO A 93 31.83 -30.40 7.87
CA PRO A 93 31.86 -28.95 7.69
C PRO A 93 30.47 -28.33 7.98
N LYS A 94 30.47 -27.15 8.60
CA LYS A 94 29.29 -26.52 9.22
C LYS A 94 28.87 -25.21 8.56
N ASP A 95 27.56 -24.97 8.49
CA ASP A 95 26.93 -23.74 8.01
C ASP A 95 26.60 -22.80 9.18
N TRP A 96 26.58 -21.48 8.94
CA TRP A 96 26.08 -20.49 9.89
C TRP A 96 24.61 -20.21 9.65
N PHE A 97 23.81 -20.32 10.70
CA PHE A 97 22.36 -20.18 10.66
C PHE A 97 21.86 -19.03 11.52
N ILE A 98 20.74 -18.45 11.10
CA ILE A 98 19.91 -17.54 11.87
C ILE A 98 18.61 -18.22 12.27
N LYS A 99 18.19 -18.04 13.54
CA LYS A 99 17.05 -18.72 14.17
C LYS A 99 15.67 -18.20 13.72
N THR A 100 15.44 -18.09 12.41
CA THR A 100 14.23 -17.50 11.81
C THR A 100 12.96 -18.25 12.16
N ALA A 101 13.01 -19.55 12.46
CA ALA A 101 11.80 -20.28 12.83
C ALA A 101 11.23 -19.88 14.19
N ASP A 102 12.06 -19.31 15.07
CA ASP A 102 11.58 -18.70 16.32
C ASP A 102 10.66 -17.48 16.03
N PHE A 103 10.61 -16.99 14.79
CA PHE A 103 9.90 -15.80 14.33
C PHE A 103 8.91 -16.07 13.18
N GLY A 104 8.50 -17.33 13.00
CA GLY A 104 7.42 -17.71 12.07
C GLY A 104 7.86 -18.17 10.68
N ASP A 105 9.17 -18.33 10.45
CA ASP A 105 9.68 -19.09 9.30
C ASP A 105 9.53 -20.59 9.53
N GLU A 106 9.48 -21.38 8.46
CA GLU A 106 9.38 -22.85 8.55
C GLU A 106 10.69 -23.47 9.06
N TYR A 107 11.83 -22.96 8.56
CA TYR A 107 13.16 -23.44 8.93
C TYR A 107 14.12 -22.28 9.17
N ASP A 108 15.14 -22.53 10.00
CA ASP A 108 16.25 -21.59 10.20
C ASP A 108 17.04 -21.41 8.90
N ARG A 109 17.38 -20.16 8.57
CA ARG A 109 18.04 -19.82 7.31
C ARG A 109 19.56 -19.78 7.43
N VAL A 110 20.23 -20.22 6.38
CA VAL A 110 21.69 -20.12 6.25
C VAL A 110 22.08 -18.69 5.92
N LEU A 111 23.05 -18.13 6.64
CA LEU A 111 23.71 -16.86 6.34
C LEU A 111 25.04 -17.07 5.60
N GLN A 112 25.76 -18.15 5.94
CA GLN A 112 27.00 -18.53 5.29
C GLN A 112 27.07 -20.05 5.17
N HIS A 113 27.33 -20.54 3.96
CA HIS A 113 27.60 -21.94 3.71
C HIS A 113 28.99 -22.34 4.21
N ARG A 114 29.15 -23.63 4.47
CA ARG A 114 30.37 -24.27 4.96
C ARG A 114 31.58 -24.11 4.05
N ASP A 115 31.36 -23.86 2.76
CA ASP A 115 32.40 -23.54 1.78
C ASP A 115 32.84 -22.06 1.84
N GLY A 116 32.27 -21.29 2.76
CA GLY A 116 32.56 -19.88 3.01
C GLY A 116 31.66 -18.91 2.23
N LYS A 117 30.82 -19.38 1.31
CA LYS A 117 29.96 -18.51 0.49
C LYS A 117 28.83 -17.89 1.32
N TYR A 118 28.62 -16.59 1.14
CA TYR A 118 27.53 -15.84 1.75
C TYR A 118 26.23 -16.03 0.97
N THR A 119 25.10 -15.93 1.68
CA THR A 119 23.77 -15.98 1.07
C THR A 119 23.23 -14.57 0.78
N GLN A 120 22.30 -14.46 -0.18
CA GLN A 120 21.60 -13.20 -0.46
C GLN A 120 20.91 -12.64 0.80
N LEU A 121 20.41 -13.52 1.67
CA LEU A 121 19.79 -13.11 2.93
C LEU A 121 20.79 -12.36 3.82
N LEU A 122 22.05 -12.80 3.91
CA LEU A 122 23.06 -12.08 4.70
C LEU A 122 23.36 -10.70 4.12
N GLU A 123 23.49 -10.59 2.80
CA GLU A 123 23.72 -9.33 2.10
C GLU A 123 22.55 -8.35 2.33
N ASP A 124 21.31 -8.83 2.19
CA ASP A 124 20.11 -8.04 2.42
C ASP A 124 19.99 -7.59 3.89
N LEU A 125 20.26 -8.49 4.85
CA LEU A 125 20.26 -8.16 6.28
C LEU A 125 21.28 -7.06 6.60
N GLU A 126 22.48 -7.16 6.03
CA GLU A 126 23.52 -6.14 6.20
C GLU A 126 23.03 -4.79 5.69
N GLN A 127 22.52 -4.76 4.45
CA GLN A 127 22.04 -3.55 3.81
C GLN A 127 20.96 -2.86 4.65
N TYR A 128 19.91 -3.61 5.03
CA TYR A 128 18.79 -3.03 5.77
C TYR A 128 19.15 -2.70 7.22
N HIS A 129 20.04 -3.47 7.86
CA HIS A 129 20.59 -3.11 9.17
C HIS A 129 21.32 -1.77 9.09
N GLN A 130 22.20 -1.57 8.10
CA GLN A 130 22.93 -0.31 7.93
C GLN A 130 21.99 0.88 7.70
N ILE A 131 20.96 0.72 6.87
CA ILE A 131 19.95 1.78 6.64
C ILE A 131 19.25 2.14 7.95
N LEU A 132 18.83 1.15 8.75
CA LEU A 132 18.20 1.40 10.06
C LEU A 132 19.14 2.08 11.07
N GLN A 133 20.46 1.89 10.96
CA GLN A 133 21.44 2.59 11.80
C GLN A 133 21.64 4.06 11.39
N GLN A 134 21.21 4.49 10.18
CA GLN A 134 21.39 5.85 9.66
C GLN A 134 20.21 6.80 9.96
N ASN A 135 19.59 6.67 11.14
CA ASN A 135 18.37 7.42 11.54
C ASN A 135 17.14 7.14 10.66
N CYS A 136 17.05 5.96 10.06
CA CYS A 136 15.82 5.49 9.43
C CYS A 136 14.93 4.83 10.50
N ASP A 137 13.70 5.30 10.65
CA ASP A 137 12.76 4.77 11.63
C ASP A 137 12.08 3.49 11.13
N ARG A 138 11.86 3.40 9.81
CA ARG A 138 11.15 2.29 9.19
C ARG A 138 11.59 2.03 7.75
N ILE A 139 11.77 0.75 7.42
CA ILE A 139 12.01 0.25 6.07
C ILE A 139 10.75 -0.47 5.57
N ILE A 140 10.34 -0.14 4.35
CA ILE A 140 9.26 -0.84 3.64
C ILE A 140 9.78 -1.25 2.27
N ILE A 141 9.64 -2.53 1.95
CA ILE A 141 10.12 -3.11 0.69
C ILE A 141 8.91 -3.69 -0.04
N LEU A 142 8.74 -3.30 -1.30
CA LEU A 142 7.70 -3.85 -2.18
C LEU A 142 8.36 -4.71 -3.26
N ARG A 143 7.93 -5.96 -3.43
CA ARG A 143 8.43 -6.86 -4.49
C ARG A 143 7.28 -7.63 -5.16
N PRO A 144 7.42 -8.02 -6.44
CA PRO A 144 6.45 -8.88 -7.12
C PRO A 144 6.34 -10.28 -6.50
N SER A 145 5.27 -10.99 -6.86
CA SER A 145 4.93 -12.33 -6.36
C SER A 145 5.91 -13.45 -6.75
N ASN A 146 6.81 -13.20 -7.71
CA ASN A 146 7.84 -14.14 -8.12
C ASN A 146 8.98 -14.31 -7.08
N PHE A 147 9.01 -13.50 -6.02
CA PHE A 147 9.96 -13.62 -4.90
C PHE A 147 9.62 -14.74 -3.90
N GLY A 148 8.59 -15.57 -4.17
CA GLY A 148 8.29 -16.76 -3.36
C GLY A 148 7.88 -16.41 -1.93
N ALA A 149 8.33 -17.19 -0.94
CA ALA A 149 8.08 -16.91 0.49
C ALA A 149 9.23 -16.12 1.13
N TYR A 150 9.97 -15.31 0.36
CA TYR A 150 11.16 -14.62 0.85
C TYR A 150 10.84 -13.55 1.90
N ASP A 151 9.65 -12.96 1.83
CA ASP A 151 9.11 -12.04 2.83
C ASP A 151 9.11 -12.64 4.24
N ILE A 152 8.69 -13.90 4.38
CA ILE A 152 8.68 -14.60 5.67
C ILE A 152 10.13 -14.71 6.20
N GLN A 153 11.07 -15.09 5.32
CA GLN A 153 12.47 -15.32 5.68
C GLN A 153 13.15 -14.04 6.17
N ILE A 154 13.04 -12.97 5.38
CA ILE A 154 13.74 -11.72 5.69
C ILE A 154 13.08 -10.98 6.84
N ASN A 155 11.75 -10.98 6.94
CA ASN A 155 11.06 -10.39 8.10
C ASN A 155 11.46 -11.13 9.39
N ALA A 156 11.45 -12.48 9.39
CA ALA A 156 11.87 -13.27 10.55
C ALA A 156 13.34 -13.04 10.91
N ALA A 157 14.22 -12.90 9.91
CA ALA A 157 15.63 -12.64 10.11
C ALA A 157 15.89 -11.24 10.69
N MET A 158 15.19 -10.22 10.21
CA MET A 158 15.25 -8.87 10.80
C MET A 158 14.74 -8.84 12.25
N GLN A 159 13.71 -9.64 12.56
CA GLN A 159 13.26 -9.80 13.95
C GLN A 159 14.29 -10.51 14.83
N CYS A 160 15.03 -11.49 14.30
CA CYS A 160 16.16 -12.09 15.01
C CYS A 160 17.22 -11.05 15.40
N LEU A 161 17.41 -10.00 14.59
CA LEU A 161 18.33 -8.89 14.88
C LEU A 161 17.77 -7.84 15.85
N GLY A 162 16.53 -8.02 16.33
CA GLY A 162 15.89 -7.14 17.30
C GLY A 162 15.00 -6.04 16.70
N TYR A 163 14.77 -6.05 15.39
CA TYR A 163 13.85 -5.11 14.75
C TYR A 163 12.39 -5.57 14.84
N THR A 164 11.47 -4.65 15.14
CA THR A 164 10.03 -4.97 15.17
C THR A 164 9.45 -4.96 13.75
N LYS A 165 8.28 -5.59 13.57
CA LYS A 165 7.53 -5.56 12.30
C LYS A 165 7.15 -4.13 11.86
N ASP A 166 7.00 -3.22 12.82
CA ASP A 166 6.74 -1.80 12.54
C ASP A 166 7.97 -1.07 11.97
N LYS A 167 9.20 -1.58 12.24
CA LYS A 167 10.46 -1.00 11.73
C LYS A 167 10.90 -1.60 10.40
N PHE A 168 10.52 -2.84 10.10
CA PHE A 168 10.89 -3.49 8.86
C PHE A 168 9.72 -4.31 8.34
N GLN A 169 9.31 -3.99 7.11
CA GLN A 169 8.22 -4.68 6.43
C GLN A 169 8.61 -5.00 4.99
N PHE A 170 8.67 -6.29 4.68
CA PHE A 170 8.74 -6.78 3.31
C PHE A 170 7.33 -7.20 2.85
N ILE A 171 6.82 -6.59 1.79
CA ILE A 171 5.49 -6.84 1.23
C ILE A 171 5.65 -7.46 -0.16
N ILE A 172 5.08 -8.65 -0.32
CA ILE A 172 4.90 -9.26 -1.64
C ILE A 172 3.61 -8.73 -2.23
N VAL A 173 3.76 -7.94 -3.29
CA VAL A 173 2.64 -7.43 -4.07
C VAL A 173 2.16 -8.56 -4.97
N GLN A 174 0.97 -9.08 -4.65
CA GLN A 174 0.27 -10.06 -5.47
C GLN A 174 -0.21 -9.40 -6.78
N PRO A 175 -0.44 -10.18 -7.85
CA PRO A 175 -0.75 -9.61 -9.16
C PRO A 175 -2.17 -9.08 -9.30
N LEU A 176 -2.38 -8.26 -10.35
CA LEU A 176 -3.70 -7.92 -10.88
C LEU A 176 -4.16 -9.05 -11.81
N LYS A 177 -5.31 -9.66 -11.55
CA LYS A 177 -5.87 -10.72 -12.40
C LYS A 177 -7.07 -10.24 -13.18
N LEU A 178 -7.01 -10.47 -14.49
CA LEU A 178 -8.06 -10.11 -15.42
C LEU A 178 -9.19 -11.16 -15.42
N TYR A 179 -10.42 -10.67 -15.43
CA TYR A 179 -11.63 -11.48 -15.55
C TYR A 179 -12.58 -10.84 -16.55
N ALA A 180 -13.34 -11.65 -17.28
CA ALA A 180 -14.42 -11.18 -18.14
C ALA A 180 -15.72 -11.84 -17.69
N PHE A 181 -16.61 -11.09 -17.05
CA PHE A 181 -17.90 -11.63 -16.59
C PHE A 181 -18.91 -11.40 -17.71
N HIS A 182 -19.26 -12.44 -18.45
CA HIS A 182 -20.21 -12.35 -19.57
C HIS A 182 -21.54 -13.07 -19.33
N THR A 183 -21.72 -13.82 -18.23
CA THR A 183 -23.00 -14.44 -17.88
C THR A 183 -23.09 -14.80 -16.38
N PRO A 184 -24.29 -14.81 -15.75
CA PRO A 184 -24.48 -15.13 -14.33
C PRO A 184 -24.17 -16.60 -13.94
N SER A 185 -23.84 -17.45 -14.91
CA SER A 185 -23.67 -18.88 -14.70
C SER A 185 -22.59 -19.43 -15.62
N GLN A 186 -21.35 -19.43 -15.16
CA GLN A 186 -20.33 -20.47 -15.39
C GLN A 186 -19.04 -20.02 -14.69
N LYS A 187 -18.26 -20.99 -14.20
CA LYS A 187 -17.05 -20.78 -13.38
C LYS A 187 -16.21 -19.60 -13.90
N ILE A 188 -16.07 -18.59 -13.06
CA ILE A 188 -15.24 -17.41 -13.33
C ILE A 188 -13.78 -17.82 -13.17
N THR A 189 -13.13 -18.17 -14.28
CA THR A 189 -11.68 -18.36 -14.32
C THR A 189 -11.01 -17.07 -14.76
N PRO A 190 -9.84 -16.72 -14.21
CA PRO A 190 -9.06 -15.61 -14.73
C PRO A 190 -8.73 -15.87 -16.20
N ILE A 191 -8.76 -14.84 -17.03
CA ILE A 191 -8.31 -14.93 -18.42
C ILE A 191 -6.77 -14.88 -18.45
N PRO A 192 -6.13 -15.35 -19.54
CA PRO A 192 -4.69 -15.21 -19.69
C PRO A 192 -4.22 -13.77 -19.52
N ASP A 193 -3.02 -13.62 -18.99
CA ASP A 193 -2.37 -12.33 -18.86
C ASP A 193 -2.20 -11.66 -20.24
N LEU A 194 -2.35 -10.34 -20.25
CA LEU A 194 -2.23 -9.50 -21.45
C LEU A 194 -1.07 -8.54 -21.28
N SER A 195 -0.45 -8.17 -22.40
CA SER A 195 0.50 -7.06 -22.40
C SER A 195 -0.19 -5.76 -21.97
N ILE A 196 0.53 -4.86 -21.30
CA ILE A 196 -0.02 -3.57 -20.89
C ILE A 196 -0.53 -2.77 -22.11
N GLU A 197 0.17 -2.84 -23.24
CA GLU A 197 -0.26 -2.20 -24.49
C GLU A 197 -1.61 -2.72 -25.00
N GLU A 198 -1.87 -4.03 -24.89
CA GLU A 198 -3.16 -4.61 -25.28
C GLU A 198 -4.26 -4.27 -24.28
N LEU A 199 -3.94 -4.30 -22.99
CA LEU A 199 -4.89 -3.97 -21.93
C LEU A 199 -5.34 -2.50 -22.01
N LEU A 200 -4.42 -1.59 -22.33
CA LEU A 200 -4.73 -0.17 -22.51
C LEU A 200 -5.57 0.16 -23.74
N LYS A 201 -5.81 -0.80 -24.65
CA LYS A 201 -6.78 -0.65 -25.75
C LYS A 201 -8.22 -0.77 -25.28
N THR A 202 -8.45 -1.36 -24.10
CA THR A 202 -9.80 -1.67 -23.58
C THR A 202 -10.07 -1.05 -22.22
N VAL A 203 -9.05 -0.82 -21.40
CA VAL A 203 -9.16 -0.35 -20.02
C VAL A 203 -8.22 0.82 -19.80
N GLU A 204 -8.67 1.90 -19.16
CA GLU A 204 -7.81 3.05 -18.89
C GLU A 204 -6.81 2.76 -17.76
N MET A 205 -5.67 3.45 -17.76
CA MET A 205 -4.66 3.29 -16.70
C MET A 205 -5.21 3.58 -15.29
N ASP A 206 -6.17 4.51 -15.18
CA ASP A 206 -6.79 4.84 -13.91
C ASP A 206 -7.72 3.73 -13.39
N ASP A 207 -8.41 3.00 -14.27
CA ASP A 207 -9.18 1.82 -13.89
C ASP A 207 -8.25 0.73 -13.36
N LEU A 208 -7.14 0.47 -14.09
CA LEU A 208 -6.13 -0.48 -13.65
C LEU A 208 -5.56 -0.10 -12.29
N ARG A 209 -5.23 1.17 -12.09
CA ARG A 209 -4.74 1.70 -10.82
C ARG A 209 -5.77 1.54 -9.71
N TRP A 210 -7.01 1.95 -9.94
CA TRP A 210 -8.10 1.80 -8.96
C TRP A 210 -8.28 0.35 -8.52
N HIS A 211 -8.46 -0.57 -9.47
CA HIS A 211 -8.69 -1.98 -9.15
C HIS A 211 -7.47 -2.64 -8.50
N SER A 212 -6.26 -2.19 -8.82
CA SER A 212 -5.02 -2.63 -8.19
C SER A 212 -4.92 -2.21 -6.72
N LEU A 213 -5.32 -0.99 -6.41
CA LEU A 213 -5.19 -0.40 -5.08
C LEU A 213 -6.39 -0.70 -4.17
N ARG A 214 -7.53 -1.13 -4.74
CA ARG A 214 -8.77 -1.44 -4.01
C ARG A 214 -8.70 -2.69 -3.11
N VAL A 215 -7.67 -3.50 -3.30
CA VAL A 215 -7.44 -4.75 -2.57
C VAL A 215 -6.08 -4.64 -1.86
N PRO A 216 -5.91 -5.22 -0.66
CA PRO A 216 -4.59 -5.34 -0.01
C PRO A 216 -3.50 -5.80 -0.98
N LEU A 217 -2.29 -5.25 -0.84
CA LEU A 217 -1.18 -5.54 -1.75
C LEU A 217 -0.78 -7.02 -1.73
N ASP A 218 -0.89 -7.67 -0.57
CA ASP A 218 -0.61 -9.09 -0.33
C ASP A 218 -1.70 -10.05 -0.83
N ARG A 219 -2.74 -9.54 -1.51
CA ARG A 219 -3.83 -10.34 -2.08
C ARG A 219 -3.99 -10.06 -3.55
N ILE A 220 -4.36 -11.09 -4.31
CA ILE A 220 -4.69 -10.96 -5.75
C ILE A 220 -5.79 -9.91 -5.92
N ALA A 221 -5.56 -8.92 -6.80
CA ALA A 221 -6.57 -7.93 -7.15
C ALA A 221 -7.34 -8.38 -8.40
N PRO A 222 -8.65 -8.64 -8.32
CA PRO A 222 -9.44 -8.98 -9.50
C PRO A 222 -9.91 -7.70 -10.21
N ILE A 223 -9.80 -7.68 -11.54
CA ILE A 223 -10.44 -6.66 -12.39
C ILE A 223 -11.38 -7.33 -13.38
N ASN A 224 -12.62 -6.84 -13.45
CA ASN A 224 -13.57 -7.26 -14.46
C ASN A 224 -13.53 -6.34 -15.67
N ILE A 225 -12.80 -6.73 -16.72
CA ILE A 225 -12.65 -5.93 -17.94
C ILE A 225 -13.98 -5.72 -18.69
N SER A 226 -15.02 -6.52 -18.44
CA SER A 226 -16.33 -6.34 -19.09
C SER A 226 -17.24 -5.33 -18.39
N SER A 227 -16.98 -4.99 -17.12
CA SER A 227 -17.78 -4.01 -16.36
C SER A 227 -17.07 -2.71 -16.07
N VAL A 228 -15.76 -2.63 -16.28
CA VAL A 228 -14.99 -1.37 -16.17
C VAL A 228 -15.66 -0.26 -16.98
N GLY A 229 -15.72 0.94 -16.41
CA GLY A 229 -16.36 2.10 -17.04
C GLY A 229 -17.90 2.06 -17.09
N THR A 230 -18.55 1.01 -16.60
CA THR A 230 -20.02 0.94 -16.51
C THR A 230 -20.54 1.42 -15.15
N PRO A 231 -21.83 1.74 -14.99
CA PRO A 231 -22.41 2.11 -13.68
C PRO A 231 -22.24 1.07 -12.56
N THR A 232 -21.99 -0.20 -12.93
CA THR A 232 -21.71 -1.27 -11.96
C THR A 232 -20.29 -1.24 -11.43
N ASP A 233 -19.38 -0.54 -12.10
CA ASP A 233 -18.02 -0.33 -11.63
C ASP A 233 -17.94 0.71 -10.49
N SER A 234 -17.05 0.44 -9.54
CA SER A 234 -16.77 1.28 -8.39
C SER A 234 -16.14 2.63 -8.74
N LEU A 235 -15.14 2.67 -9.62
CA LEU A 235 -14.47 3.92 -9.99
C LEU A 235 -15.45 4.82 -10.73
N TYR A 236 -16.26 4.25 -11.61
CA TYR A 236 -17.33 4.98 -12.30
C TYR A 236 -18.25 5.69 -11.31
N ARG A 237 -18.77 5.00 -10.29
CA ARG A 237 -19.67 5.60 -9.30
C ARG A 237 -19.01 6.69 -8.47
N VAL A 238 -17.74 6.48 -8.10
CA VAL A 238 -16.93 7.45 -7.37
C VAL A 238 -16.73 8.73 -8.21
N ARG A 239 -16.33 8.59 -9.48
CA ARG A 239 -16.19 9.72 -10.41
C ARG A 239 -17.51 10.42 -10.68
N ALA A 240 -18.60 9.68 -10.84
CA ALA A 240 -19.94 10.24 -11.04
C ALA A 240 -20.40 11.05 -9.82
N THR A 241 -20.10 10.59 -8.61
CA THR A 241 -20.40 11.32 -7.37
C THR A 241 -19.63 12.64 -7.32
N TYR A 242 -18.32 12.62 -7.59
CA TYR A 242 -17.50 13.83 -7.67
C TYR A 242 -18.06 14.83 -8.70
N HIS A 243 -18.35 14.36 -9.90
CA HIS A 243 -18.90 15.19 -10.97
C HIS A 243 -20.22 15.85 -10.54
N HIS A 244 -21.11 15.09 -9.92
CA HIS A 244 -22.38 15.63 -9.45
C HIS A 244 -22.21 16.70 -8.35
N CYS A 245 -21.24 16.54 -7.44
CA CYS A 245 -20.90 17.59 -6.49
C CYS A 245 -20.49 18.88 -7.21
N CYS A 246 -19.61 18.79 -8.22
CA CYS A 246 -19.19 19.94 -9.02
C CYS A 246 -20.37 20.58 -9.75
N GLU A 247 -21.23 19.81 -10.39
CA GLU A 247 -22.41 20.32 -11.12
C GLU A 247 -23.36 21.11 -10.22
N LEU A 248 -23.65 20.59 -9.01
CA LEU A 248 -24.52 21.25 -8.04
C LEU A 248 -23.92 22.56 -7.53
N LEU A 249 -22.61 22.58 -7.28
CA LEU A 249 -21.86 23.75 -6.86
C LEU A 249 -21.83 24.83 -7.97
N ASP A 250 -21.49 24.43 -9.19
CA ASP A 250 -21.44 25.34 -10.35
C ASP A 250 -22.82 25.91 -10.68
N ARG A 251 -23.88 25.11 -10.54
CA ARG A 251 -25.25 25.58 -10.68
C ARG A 251 -25.58 26.64 -9.63
N ALA A 252 -25.29 26.38 -8.36
CA ALA A 252 -25.56 27.31 -7.27
C ALA A 252 -24.80 28.64 -7.42
N ASN A 253 -23.56 28.58 -7.92
CA ASN A 253 -22.76 29.78 -8.21
C ASN A 253 -23.33 30.59 -9.38
N ARG A 254 -23.77 29.92 -10.47
CA ARG A 254 -24.41 30.59 -11.62
C ARG A 254 -25.75 31.22 -11.27
N GLU A 255 -26.53 30.58 -10.39
CA GLU A 255 -27.81 31.08 -9.90
C GLU A 255 -27.64 32.21 -8.86
N GLY A 256 -26.41 32.46 -8.38
CA GLY A 256 -26.10 33.49 -7.40
C GLY A 256 -26.45 33.11 -5.96
N THR A 257 -26.77 31.84 -5.69
CA THR A 257 -27.09 31.31 -4.35
C THR A 257 -25.86 31.32 -3.44
N ILE A 258 -24.69 31.05 -4.01
CA ILE A 258 -23.38 31.10 -3.37
C ILE A 258 -22.39 31.83 -4.28
N GLN A 259 -21.27 32.28 -3.72
CA GLN A 259 -20.12 32.76 -4.49
C GLN A 259 -18.98 31.77 -4.28
N LEU A 260 -18.62 31.00 -5.32
CA LEU A 260 -17.54 30.03 -5.26
C LEU A 260 -16.21 30.66 -5.68
N ASP A 261 -15.18 30.49 -4.85
CA ASP A 261 -13.79 30.68 -5.22
C ASP A 261 -13.19 29.34 -5.68
N THR A 262 -12.86 29.27 -6.97
CA THR A 262 -12.24 28.12 -7.62
C THR A 262 -10.82 28.40 -8.10
N SER A 263 -10.22 29.51 -7.65
CA SER A 263 -8.86 29.92 -8.02
C SER A 263 -7.80 28.88 -7.67
N ASN A 264 -8.02 28.12 -6.58
CA ASN A 264 -7.24 26.95 -6.23
C ASN A 264 -7.99 25.65 -6.60
N PRO A 265 -7.51 24.86 -7.58
CA PRO A 265 -8.13 23.59 -7.95
C PRO A 265 -8.16 22.56 -6.81
N GLN A 266 -7.22 22.62 -5.86
CA GLN A 266 -7.14 21.68 -4.73
C GLN A 266 -8.19 21.98 -3.66
N LYS A 267 -8.56 23.26 -3.52
CA LYS A 267 -9.39 23.72 -2.43
C LYS A 267 -10.37 24.77 -2.92
N TRP A 268 -11.58 24.33 -3.24
CA TRP A 268 -12.69 25.23 -3.50
C TRP A 268 -13.22 25.77 -2.18
N GLU A 269 -13.67 27.03 -2.17
CA GLU A 269 -14.23 27.68 -1.00
C GLU A 269 -15.46 28.52 -1.37
N ILE A 270 -16.36 28.74 -0.40
CA ILE A 270 -17.48 29.67 -0.55
C ILE A 270 -17.04 31.01 0.02
N ALA A 271 -17.00 32.04 -0.83
CA ALA A 271 -16.59 33.37 -0.43
C ALA A 271 -17.50 33.94 0.68
N ASN A 272 -16.91 34.73 1.58
CA ASN A 272 -17.60 35.43 2.67
C ASN A 272 -18.33 34.51 3.68
N THR A 273 -18.03 33.22 3.70
CA THR A 273 -18.57 32.27 4.70
C THR A 273 -17.55 32.04 5.81
N THR A 274 -17.95 32.23 7.06
CA THR A 274 -17.13 31.92 8.25
C THR A 274 -17.55 30.63 8.95
N GLN A 275 -18.67 30.03 8.55
CA GLN A 275 -19.21 28.82 9.14
C GLN A 275 -18.40 27.59 8.69
N SER A 276 -17.87 26.85 9.66
CA SER A 276 -17.16 25.59 9.40
C SER A 276 -18.14 24.42 9.33
N LEU A 277 -17.76 23.36 8.60
CA LEU A 277 -18.51 22.10 8.56
C LEU A 277 -18.71 21.50 9.97
N SER A 278 -17.75 21.70 10.87
CA SER A 278 -17.80 21.26 12.28
C SER A 278 -18.92 21.92 13.10
N ASP A 279 -19.39 23.08 12.66
CA ASP A 279 -20.33 23.91 13.45
C ASP A 279 -21.79 23.64 13.05
N ILE A 280 -22.01 22.80 12.04
CA ILE A 280 -23.33 22.50 11.47
C ILE A 280 -23.96 21.33 12.24
N THR A 281 -25.19 21.53 12.71
CA THR A 281 -26.03 20.44 13.25
C THR A 281 -27.01 19.98 12.19
N TRP A 282 -26.94 18.70 11.85
CA TRP A 282 -27.77 18.11 10.79
C TRP A 282 -29.05 17.49 11.34
N GLN A 283 -30.16 17.73 10.64
CA GLN A 283 -31.41 16.99 10.87
C GLN A 283 -31.51 15.75 9.97
N ASP A 284 -30.88 15.82 8.79
CA ASP A 284 -30.82 14.71 7.83
C ASP A 284 -29.70 13.73 8.21
N PRO A 285 -30.02 12.43 8.44
CA PRO A 285 -29.01 11.44 8.82
C PRO A 285 -27.90 11.24 7.79
N ASN A 286 -28.18 11.43 6.49
CA ASN A 286 -27.15 11.28 5.47
C ASN A 286 -26.13 12.41 5.52
N SER A 287 -26.58 13.65 5.73
CA SER A 287 -25.71 14.81 5.89
C SER A 287 -24.82 14.71 7.13
N GLU A 288 -25.37 14.20 8.25
CA GLU A 288 -24.59 13.90 9.45
C GLU A 288 -23.52 12.85 9.18
N LYS A 289 -23.90 11.74 8.54
CA LYS A 289 -22.97 10.65 8.18
C LYS A 289 -21.87 11.12 7.22
N LEU A 290 -22.20 11.90 6.19
CA LEU A 290 -21.23 12.45 5.25
C LEU A 290 -20.25 13.39 5.94
N THR A 291 -20.73 14.21 6.88
CA THR A 291 -19.88 15.08 7.69
C THR A 291 -18.89 14.27 8.52
N GLN A 292 -19.34 13.20 9.19
CA GLN A 292 -18.46 12.30 9.93
C GLN A 292 -17.43 11.63 9.02
N LEU A 293 -17.82 11.20 7.83
CA LEU A 293 -16.90 10.59 6.86
C LEU A 293 -15.81 11.57 6.44
N VAL A 294 -16.17 12.80 6.06
CA VAL A 294 -15.21 13.85 5.72
C VAL A 294 -14.26 14.14 6.88
N GLN A 295 -14.78 14.25 8.11
CA GLN A 295 -13.97 14.51 9.30
C GLN A 295 -13.02 13.36 9.65
N THR A 296 -13.31 12.13 9.21
CA THR A 296 -12.48 10.95 9.49
C THR A 296 -11.32 10.80 8.50
N VAL A 297 -11.32 11.55 7.40
CA VAL A 297 -10.29 11.47 6.33
C VAL A 297 -8.86 11.50 6.85
N PRO A 298 -8.44 12.42 7.76
CA PRO A 298 -7.06 12.45 8.25
C PRO A 298 -6.65 11.14 8.94
N ASN A 299 -7.55 10.52 9.70
CA ASN A 299 -7.29 9.25 10.36
C ASN A 299 -7.23 8.08 9.35
N ILE A 300 -8.04 8.10 8.29
CA ILE A 300 -7.95 7.09 7.23
C ILE A 300 -6.60 7.19 6.50
N ILE A 301 -6.14 8.41 6.19
CA ILE A 301 -4.85 8.65 5.56
C ILE A 301 -3.72 8.14 6.48
N GLU A 302 -3.76 8.46 7.77
CA GLU A 302 -2.76 7.98 8.74
C GLU A 302 -2.72 6.45 8.86
N GLN A 303 -3.88 5.81 8.97
CA GLN A 303 -3.99 4.35 9.02
C GLN A 303 -3.48 3.69 7.73
N SER A 304 -3.85 4.27 6.58
CA SER A 304 -3.41 3.81 5.26
C SER A 304 -1.90 3.95 5.10
N ALA A 305 -1.31 5.08 5.48
CA ALA A 305 0.14 5.29 5.43
C ALA A 305 0.90 4.36 6.38
N LYS A 306 0.35 4.12 7.58
CA LYS A 306 0.94 3.18 8.54
C LYS A 306 1.00 1.75 7.97
N GLY A 307 -0.01 1.30 7.25
CA GLY A 307 -0.02 -0.05 6.66
C GLY A 307 0.61 -0.16 5.26
N ILE A 308 0.77 0.96 4.56
CA ILE A 308 0.89 1.00 3.08
C ILE A 308 -0.32 0.31 2.45
N ASP A 309 -1.49 0.72 2.92
CA ASP A 309 -2.79 0.12 2.65
C ASP A 309 -3.71 1.09 1.88
N PRO A 310 -3.43 1.38 0.58
CA PRO A 310 -4.23 2.32 -0.21
C PRO A 310 -5.67 1.85 -0.41
N HIS A 311 -5.95 0.57 -0.17
CA HIS A 311 -7.30 0.01 -0.20
C HIS A 311 -8.23 0.69 0.82
N LEU A 312 -7.70 1.18 1.95
CA LEU A 312 -8.50 1.93 2.93
C LEU A 312 -9.03 3.24 2.34
N ILE A 313 -8.25 3.91 1.49
CA ILE A 313 -8.65 5.14 0.80
C ILE A 313 -9.75 4.83 -0.21
N THR A 314 -9.57 3.79 -1.03
CA THR A 314 -10.58 3.40 -2.03
C THR A 314 -11.91 3.01 -1.38
N GLN A 315 -11.88 2.23 -0.29
CA GLN A 315 -13.07 1.84 0.46
C GLN A 315 -13.77 3.04 1.10
N HIS A 316 -13.00 4.02 1.58
CA HIS A 316 -13.55 5.24 2.14
C HIS A 316 -14.28 6.07 1.07
N LEU A 317 -13.67 6.24 -0.12
CA LEU A 317 -14.29 6.90 -1.28
C LEU A 317 -15.58 6.20 -1.74
N GLU A 318 -15.59 4.86 -1.75
CA GLU A 318 -16.80 4.07 -2.04
C GLU A 318 -17.91 4.32 -1.02
N ASN A 319 -17.55 4.36 0.28
CA ASN A 319 -18.52 4.62 1.34
C ASN A 319 -19.13 6.01 1.22
N ILE A 320 -18.31 7.04 0.98
CA ILE A 320 -18.80 8.40 0.71
C ILE A 320 -19.77 8.38 -0.48
N SER A 321 -19.36 7.77 -1.59
CA SER A 321 -20.18 7.73 -2.83
C SER A 321 -21.52 7.02 -2.63
N ASN A 322 -21.53 5.92 -1.87
CA ASN A 322 -22.75 5.20 -1.55
C ASN A 322 -23.73 6.03 -0.71
N VAL A 323 -23.23 6.82 0.24
CA VAL A 323 -24.09 7.71 1.04
C VAL A 323 -24.57 8.92 0.23
N CYS A 324 -23.71 9.49 -0.61
CA CYS A 324 -24.07 10.59 -1.52
C CYS A 324 -25.22 10.19 -2.46
N TYR A 325 -25.22 8.97 -2.98
CA TYR A 325 -26.29 8.50 -3.88
C TYR A 325 -27.69 8.66 -3.28
N ALA A 326 -27.87 8.29 -2.01
CA ALA A 326 -29.13 8.50 -1.31
C ALA A 326 -29.36 9.99 -0.99
N TRP A 327 -28.32 10.66 -0.48
CA TRP A 327 -28.38 12.05 -0.05
C TRP A 327 -28.80 13.03 -1.16
N PHE A 328 -28.29 12.86 -2.38
CA PHE A 328 -28.62 13.72 -3.52
C PHE A 328 -30.12 13.73 -3.86
N THR A 329 -30.85 12.64 -3.58
CA THR A 329 -32.29 12.57 -3.84
C THR A 329 -33.12 13.43 -2.89
N THR A 330 -32.56 13.77 -1.74
CA THR A 330 -33.22 14.50 -0.63
C THR A 330 -32.59 15.87 -0.37
N LEU A 331 -31.69 16.31 -1.25
CA LEU A 331 -30.84 17.48 -1.04
C LEU A 331 -31.66 18.79 -1.08
N ALA A 332 -31.60 19.57 0.00
CA ALA A 332 -32.19 20.90 0.08
C ALA A 332 -31.12 21.97 -0.24
N PRO A 333 -31.45 23.01 -1.04
CA PRO A 333 -30.50 24.04 -1.47
C PRO A 333 -30.26 25.08 -0.36
N THR A 334 -29.57 24.70 0.71
CA THR A 334 -29.20 25.59 1.82
C THR A 334 -27.69 25.84 1.85
N LEU A 335 -27.26 26.89 2.56
CA LEU A 335 -25.84 27.21 2.70
C LEU A 335 -25.06 26.04 3.33
N GLU A 336 -25.63 25.38 4.34
CA GLU A 336 -25.02 24.22 5.01
C GLU A 336 -24.77 23.09 4.02
N THR A 337 -25.75 22.77 3.17
CA THR A 337 -25.62 21.76 2.12
C THR A 337 -24.47 22.10 1.16
N TYR A 338 -24.34 23.36 0.75
CA TYR A 338 -23.24 23.78 -0.13
C TYR A 338 -21.88 23.71 0.56
N ILE A 339 -21.79 24.03 1.85
CA ILE A 339 -20.57 23.83 2.64
C ILE A 339 -20.18 22.35 2.63
N LEU A 340 -21.13 21.43 2.86
CA LEU A 340 -20.87 19.99 2.80
C LEU A 340 -20.46 19.53 1.39
N LEU A 341 -21.11 20.02 0.32
CA LEU A 341 -20.74 19.72 -1.07
C LEU A 341 -19.30 20.15 -1.39
N VAL A 342 -18.89 21.36 -0.99
CA VAL A 342 -17.51 21.84 -1.20
C VAL A 342 -16.50 20.96 -0.48
N ASN A 343 -16.79 20.60 0.77
CA ASN A 343 -15.93 19.73 1.56
C ASN A 343 -15.81 18.33 0.94
N LEU A 344 -16.93 17.73 0.51
CA LEU A 344 -16.93 16.44 -0.20
C LEU A 344 -16.09 16.52 -1.47
N ARG A 345 -16.33 17.54 -2.31
CA ARG A 345 -15.57 17.76 -3.54
C ARG A 345 -14.07 17.84 -3.28
N ASN A 346 -13.66 18.60 -2.27
CA ASN A 346 -12.25 18.75 -1.90
C ASN A 346 -11.66 17.42 -1.36
N THR A 347 -12.41 16.66 -0.56
CA THR A 347 -12.03 15.32 -0.12
C THR A 347 -11.81 14.37 -1.29
N PHE A 348 -12.71 14.34 -2.28
CA PHE A 348 -12.51 13.53 -3.49
C PHE A 348 -11.25 13.96 -4.25
N TYR A 349 -11.00 15.26 -4.37
CA TYR A 349 -9.81 15.78 -5.03
C TYR A 349 -8.52 15.32 -4.35
N GLU A 350 -8.41 15.53 -3.02
CA GLU A 350 -7.27 15.12 -2.20
C GLU A 350 -7.00 13.62 -2.33
N LEU A 351 -8.03 12.79 -2.08
CA LEU A 351 -7.86 11.35 -2.05
C LEU A 351 -7.60 10.76 -3.44
N MET A 352 -8.28 11.23 -4.49
CA MET A 352 -8.15 10.64 -5.82
C MET A 352 -6.93 11.17 -6.57
N ILE A 353 -6.73 12.49 -6.61
CA ILE A 353 -5.65 13.07 -7.40
C ILE A 353 -4.35 13.07 -6.61
N GLU A 354 -4.35 13.64 -5.40
CA GLU A 354 -3.10 13.87 -4.67
C GLU A 354 -2.53 12.58 -4.09
N ILE A 355 -3.38 11.69 -3.55
CA ILE A 355 -2.94 10.42 -2.98
C ILE A 355 -2.90 9.31 -4.04
N LEU A 356 -4.05 8.99 -4.62
CA LEU A 356 -4.14 7.82 -5.51
C LEU A 356 -3.54 8.07 -6.89
N GLY A 357 -3.36 9.32 -7.34
CA GLY A 357 -2.88 9.60 -8.71
C GLY A 357 -3.88 9.18 -9.79
N ILE A 358 -5.17 9.24 -9.49
CA ILE A 358 -6.29 8.93 -10.36
C ILE A 358 -6.92 10.24 -10.83
N SER A 359 -7.08 10.39 -12.15
CA SER A 359 -7.70 11.58 -12.71
C SER A 359 -9.20 11.65 -12.40
N LEU A 360 -9.67 12.88 -12.18
CA LEU A 360 -11.08 13.20 -12.05
C LEU A 360 -11.60 13.78 -13.37
N PRO A 361 -12.87 13.48 -13.74
CA PRO A 361 -13.48 14.11 -14.90
C PRO A 361 -13.50 15.63 -14.71
N ARG A 362 -13.29 16.35 -15.82
CA ARG A 362 -13.31 17.82 -15.84
C ARG A 362 -14.70 18.38 -15.63
#